data_AF-A0A3B8W2S0-F1
#
_entry.id   AF-A0A3B8W2S0-F1
#
_cell.length_a   1.000
_cell.length_b   1.000
_cell.length_c   1.000
_cell.angle_alpha   90.00
_cell.angle_beta   90.00
_cell.angle_gamma   90.00
#
_symmetry.space_group_name_H-M   'P 1'
#
loop_
_entity.id
_entity.type
_entity.pdbx_description
1 polymer ?
#
loop_
_entity_poly.entity_id
_entity_poly.type
_entity_poly.pdbx_seq_one_letter_code
_entity_poly.pdbx_strand_id
1 'polypeptide(L)'
;QLVGFLIEDDDLVADRFDGKIRETTLHPLQLEDTTAITHDFFQYMISNTDWSSVISHNIKVLQIKPARNIPLAYDFDMSGLVNAPYATPSELTGQNTVRDRVYRGFCRTEHLVNYVRQRYLEKEDEVKAVINDHASYFSEKQLADIRSFVGEFFTTLKNDRLFKEAFIYRCRKN
;
A
#
# COMPACT_ATOMS: atom_id res chain seq x y z
N GLN A 1 24.86 -15.36 -9.75
CA GLN A 1 24.34 -14.87 -8.46
C GLN A 1 22.88 -15.28 -8.37
N LEU A 2 22.42 -15.80 -7.24
CA LEU A 2 21.00 -16.14 -7.04
C LEU A 2 20.25 -14.84 -6.74
N VAL A 3 19.20 -14.55 -7.52
CA VAL A 3 18.28 -13.45 -7.25
C VAL A 3 17.11 -14.03 -6.46
N GLY A 4 16.84 -13.45 -5.30
CA GLY A 4 15.78 -13.87 -4.41
C GLY A 4 15.55 -12.83 -3.32
N PHE A 5 14.45 -12.99 -2.60
CA PHE A 5 14.10 -12.16 -1.45
C PHE A 5 13.71 -13.07 -0.28
N LEU A 6 13.88 -12.56 0.93
CA LEU A 6 13.43 -13.23 2.15
C LEU A 6 12.01 -12.75 2.47
N ILE A 7 11.12 -13.69 2.77
CA ILE A 7 9.82 -13.39 3.38
C ILE A 7 9.95 -13.70 4.87
N GLU A 8 9.67 -12.71 5.70
CA GLU A 8 9.63 -12.89 7.15
C GLU A 8 8.31 -13.58 7.56
N ASP A 9 8.41 -14.57 8.44
CA ASP A 9 7.26 -15.25 9.04
C ASP A 9 6.49 -14.29 9.95
N ASP A 10 5.17 -14.24 9.83
CA ASP A 10 4.34 -13.32 10.59
C ASP A 10 4.28 -13.62 12.09
N ASP A 11 4.52 -14.86 12.51
CA ASP A 11 4.66 -15.19 13.93
C ASP A 11 5.92 -14.52 14.52
N LEU A 12 7.02 -14.46 13.76
CA LEU A 12 8.23 -13.75 14.18
C LEU A 12 8.02 -12.23 14.27
N VAL A 13 7.23 -11.67 13.35
CA VAL A 13 6.79 -10.27 13.43
C VAL A 13 5.98 -10.04 14.71
N ALA A 14 5.03 -10.93 15.01
CA ALA A 14 4.19 -10.81 16.18
C ALA A 14 5.01 -10.86 17.48
N ASP A 15 5.93 -11.81 17.59
CA ASP A 15 6.83 -11.96 18.75
C ASP A 15 7.67 -10.69 18.98
N ARG A 16 8.23 -10.10 17.92
CA ARG A 16 9.04 -8.86 18.00
C ARG A 16 8.25 -7.68 18.57
N PHE A 17 6.93 -7.67 18.42
CA PHE A 17 6.06 -6.59 18.88
C PHE A 17 5.20 -6.94 20.10
N ASP A 18 5.47 -8.05 20.80
CA ASP A 18 4.62 -8.59 21.89
C ASP A 18 3.13 -8.62 21.47
N GLY A 19 2.92 -9.01 20.22
CA GLY A 19 1.63 -9.05 19.55
C GLY A 19 1.20 -10.47 19.22
N LYS A 20 0.10 -10.57 18.46
CA LYS A 20 -0.38 -11.83 17.89
C LYS A 20 -1.00 -11.59 16.53
N ILE A 21 -0.86 -12.54 15.63
CA ILE A 21 -1.59 -12.52 14.36
C ILE A 21 -3.05 -12.91 14.62
N ARG A 22 -3.96 -12.20 13.96
CA ARG A 22 -5.38 -12.51 13.95
C ARG A 22 -5.83 -12.93 12.57
N GLU A 23 -6.29 -14.18 12.48
CA GLU A 23 -6.96 -14.74 11.31
C GLU A 23 -8.47 -14.59 11.43
N THR A 24 -8.95 -13.35 11.52
CA THR A 24 -10.39 -13.05 11.53
C THR A 24 -10.68 -11.86 10.65
N THR A 25 -11.86 -11.88 10.01
CA THR A 25 -12.40 -10.69 9.39
C THR A 25 -12.65 -9.64 10.46
N LEU A 26 -12.23 -8.40 10.17
CA LEU A 26 -12.50 -7.24 11.00
C LEU A 26 -13.28 -6.23 10.17
N HIS A 27 -14.16 -5.50 10.83
CA HIS A 27 -14.68 -4.30 10.23
C HIS A 27 -13.50 -3.36 9.96
N PRO A 28 -13.35 -2.78 8.75
CA PRO A 28 -12.18 -1.97 8.38
C PRO A 28 -11.86 -0.84 9.35
N LEU A 29 -12.91 -0.26 9.95
CA LEU A 29 -12.76 0.80 10.96
C LEU A 29 -12.17 0.33 12.30
N GLN A 30 -12.06 -0.98 12.54
CA GLN A 30 -11.39 -1.56 13.70
C GLN A 30 -9.86 -1.65 13.54
N LEU A 31 -9.35 -1.46 12.32
CA LEU A 31 -7.91 -1.25 12.10
C LEU A 31 -7.51 0.11 12.67
N GLU A 32 -6.31 0.17 13.26
CA GLU A 32 -5.78 1.40 13.83
C GLU A 32 -5.59 2.46 12.74
N ASP A 33 -6.21 3.62 12.96
CA ASP A 33 -6.47 4.64 11.95
C ASP A 33 -5.26 4.99 11.08
N THR A 34 -4.16 5.41 11.69
CA THR A 34 -2.98 5.90 10.96
C THR A 34 -2.27 4.77 10.23
N THR A 35 -2.20 3.58 10.83
CA THR A 35 -1.62 2.40 10.18
C THR A 35 -2.48 1.89 9.02
N ALA A 36 -3.81 1.96 9.14
CA ALA A 36 -4.74 1.63 8.06
C ALA A 36 -4.57 2.59 6.87
N ILE A 37 -4.54 3.90 7.11
CA ILE A 37 -4.33 4.87 6.04
C ILE A 37 -2.92 4.69 5.43
N THR A 38 -1.90 4.40 6.25
CA THR A 38 -0.53 4.15 5.75
C THR A 38 -0.49 2.93 4.83
N HIS A 39 -1.16 1.85 5.20
CA HIS A 39 -1.34 0.66 4.38
C HIS A 39 -2.04 1.01 3.05
N ASP A 40 -3.15 1.74 3.12
CA ASP A 40 -3.95 2.06 1.93
C ASP A 40 -3.19 2.98 0.96
N PHE A 41 -2.38 3.90 1.48
CA PHE A 41 -1.47 4.74 0.70
C PHE A 41 -0.37 3.92 0.04
N PHE A 42 0.19 2.94 0.75
CA PHE A 42 1.21 2.04 0.20
C PHE A 42 0.64 1.23 -0.96
N GLN A 43 -0.52 0.61 -0.77
CA GLN A 43 -1.21 -0.15 -1.81
C GLN A 43 -1.55 0.75 -3.01
N TYR A 44 -2.00 1.98 -2.77
CA TYR A 44 -2.22 2.95 -3.84
C TYR A 44 -0.92 3.35 -4.56
N MET A 45 0.19 3.55 -3.85
CA MET A 45 1.52 3.89 -4.38
C MET A 45 2.08 2.81 -5.31
N ILE A 46 1.77 1.54 -5.06
CA ILE A 46 2.17 0.45 -5.96
C ILE A 46 1.07 0.06 -6.96
N SER A 47 -0.10 0.72 -6.90
CA SER A 47 -1.28 0.39 -7.70
C SER A 47 -1.72 -1.06 -7.51
N ASN A 48 -1.78 -1.50 -6.26
CA ASN A 48 -2.29 -2.80 -5.89
C ASN A 48 -3.75 -2.68 -5.45
N THR A 49 -4.62 -3.38 -6.17
CA THR A 49 -6.04 -3.49 -5.87
C THR A 49 -6.46 -4.88 -5.44
N ASP A 50 -5.54 -5.85 -5.49
CA ASP A 50 -5.75 -7.24 -5.12
C ASP A 50 -5.55 -7.43 -3.61
N TRP A 51 -6.37 -6.74 -2.82
CA TRP A 51 -6.42 -6.90 -1.37
C TRP A 51 -7.79 -6.46 -0.82
N SER A 52 -8.14 -6.96 0.36
CA SER A 52 -9.35 -6.54 1.07
C SER A 52 -9.28 -6.82 2.56
N SER A 53 -9.35 -5.77 3.38
CA SER A 53 -9.48 -5.89 4.83
C SER A 53 -10.83 -6.47 5.29
N VAL A 54 -11.87 -6.40 4.45
CA VAL A 54 -13.21 -6.90 4.79
C VAL A 54 -13.26 -8.43 4.77
N ILE A 55 -12.63 -9.03 3.77
CA ILE A 55 -12.62 -10.49 3.58
C ILE A 55 -11.26 -11.13 3.91
N SER A 56 -10.31 -10.34 4.41
CA SER A 56 -8.95 -10.78 4.79
C SER A 56 -8.15 -11.38 3.63
N HIS A 57 -8.19 -10.73 2.47
CA HIS A 57 -7.42 -11.11 1.26
C HIS A 57 -6.17 -10.25 1.12
N ASN A 58 -4.98 -10.86 1.00
CA ASN A 58 -3.67 -10.20 0.88
C ASN A 58 -3.38 -9.14 1.97
N ILE A 59 -3.93 -9.40 3.17
CA ILE A 59 -3.75 -8.60 4.37
C ILE A 59 -3.84 -9.50 5.61
N LYS A 60 -2.88 -9.38 6.52
CA LYS A 60 -2.93 -9.97 7.88
C LYS A 60 -3.16 -8.86 8.91
N VAL A 61 -3.58 -9.23 10.11
CA VAL A 61 -3.77 -8.28 11.22
C VAL A 61 -2.87 -8.65 12.39
N LEU A 62 -1.94 -7.76 12.72
CA LEU A 62 -1.15 -7.81 13.94
C LEU A 62 -1.88 -7.09 15.06
N GLN A 63 -2.30 -7.82 16.09
CA GLN A 63 -2.90 -7.25 17.28
C GLN A 63 -1.85 -7.00 18.36
N ILE A 64 -1.64 -5.73 18.71
CA ILE A 64 -0.73 -5.29 19.77
C ILE A 64 -1.56 -4.77 20.96
N LYS A 65 -1.08 -5.02 22.19
CA LYS A 65 -1.73 -4.55 23.42
C LYS A 65 -1.87 -3.00 23.42
N PRO A 66 -2.94 -2.44 24.05
CA PRO A 66 -4.04 -3.15 24.68
C PRO A 66 -5.11 -3.69 23.69
N ALA A 67 -5.26 -3.11 22.50
CA ALA A 67 -6.21 -3.58 21.48
C ALA A 67 -6.00 -2.91 20.10
N ARG A 68 -4.75 -2.65 19.69
CA ARG A 68 -4.45 -2.01 18.39
C ARG A 68 -4.36 -3.09 17.31
N ASN A 69 -5.14 -2.96 16.24
CA ASN A 69 -5.12 -3.87 15.11
C ASN A 69 -4.36 -3.20 13.95
N ILE A 70 -3.15 -3.67 13.66
CA ILE A 70 -2.26 -3.12 12.64
C ILE A 70 -2.34 -4.00 11.39
N PRO A 71 -2.65 -3.44 10.21
CA PRO A 71 -2.66 -4.20 8.98
C PRO A 71 -1.23 -4.48 8.49
N LEU A 72 -1.00 -5.72 8.07
CA LEU A 72 0.24 -6.17 7.41
C LEU A 72 -0.10 -6.55 5.98
N ALA A 73 0.50 -5.86 5.01
CA ALA A 73 0.33 -6.16 3.60
C ALA A 73 1.25 -7.31 3.18
N TYR A 74 0.76 -8.21 2.35
CA TYR A 74 1.56 -9.24 1.69
C TYR A 74 0.99 -9.50 0.30
N ASP A 75 1.78 -10.16 -0.55
CA ASP A 75 1.46 -10.49 -1.93
C ASP A 75 1.21 -9.27 -2.84
N PHE A 76 2.18 -8.94 -3.69
CA PHE A 76 2.22 -7.69 -4.46
C PHE A 76 2.39 -7.90 -5.96
N ASP A 77 2.32 -9.15 -6.41
CA ASP A 77 2.63 -9.52 -7.79
C ASP A 77 1.60 -8.98 -8.80
N MET A 78 0.34 -8.84 -8.37
CA MET A 78 -0.76 -8.21 -9.11
C MET A 78 -0.72 -6.67 -9.12
N SER A 79 0.32 -6.04 -8.56
CA SER A 79 0.43 -4.58 -8.49
C SER A 79 0.88 -3.94 -9.81
N GLY A 80 0.40 -2.73 -10.08
CA GLY A 80 0.81 -1.98 -11.27
C GLY A 80 2.30 -1.58 -11.28
N LEU A 81 2.97 -1.50 -10.13
CA LEU A 81 4.41 -1.27 -10.06
C LEU A 81 5.20 -2.49 -10.56
N VAL A 82 4.77 -3.69 -10.19
CA VAL A 82 5.37 -4.94 -10.69
C VAL A 82 5.03 -5.14 -12.16
N ASN A 83 3.78 -4.86 -12.56
CA ASN A 83 3.28 -4.97 -13.93
C ASN A 83 3.61 -6.33 -14.56
N ALA A 84 3.37 -7.41 -13.80
CA ALA A 84 3.66 -8.75 -14.26
C ALA A 84 2.84 -9.06 -15.54
N PRO A 85 3.38 -9.81 -16.52
CA PRO A 85 2.67 -10.11 -17.77
C PRO A 85 1.34 -10.84 -17.59
N TYR A 86 1.16 -11.52 -16.45
CA TYR A 86 -0.04 -12.24 -16.09
C TYR A 86 -1.00 -11.42 -15.22
N ALA A 87 -0.59 -10.25 -14.73
CA ALA A 87 -1.41 -9.44 -13.83
C ALA A 87 -2.62 -8.88 -14.59
N THR A 88 -3.81 -9.10 -14.03
CA THR A 88 -5.08 -8.62 -14.60
C THR A 88 -5.73 -7.59 -13.68
N PRO A 89 -6.37 -6.55 -14.24
CA PRO A 89 -7.08 -5.57 -13.42
C PRO A 89 -8.25 -6.22 -12.67
N SER A 90 -8.46 -5.84 -11.42
CA SER A 90 -9.59 -6.32 -10.62
C SER A 90 -10.91 -5.78 -11.20
N GLU A 91 -11.84 -6.67 -11.58
CA GLU A 91 -13.19 -6.30 -12.07
C GLU A 91 -13.95 -5.37 -11.10
N LEU A 92 -13.70 -5.53 -9.79
CA LEU A 92 -14.34 -4.74 -8.73
C LEU A 92 -13.95 -3.25 -8.71
N THR A 93 -12.96 -2.83 -9.51
CA THR A 93 -12.37 -1.48 -9.45
C THR A 93 -12.66 -0.62 -10.67
N GLY A 94 -13.06 -1.23 -11.79
CA GLY A 94 -13.17 -0.55 -13.07
C GLY A 94 -11.83 -0.10 -13.67
N GLN A 95 -10.70 -0.65 -13.20
CA GLN A 95 -9.39 -0.44 -13.82
C GLN A 95 -9.39 -0.99 -15.26
N ASN A 96 -8.86 -0.23 -16.22
CA ASN A 96 -8.59 -0.74 -17.57
C ASN A 96 -7.27 -1.53 -17.58
N THR A 97 -6.30 -1.08 -16.77
CA THR A 97 -5.01 -1.74 -16.58
C THR A 97 -4.65 -1.80 -15.10
N VAL A 98 -3.80 -2.76 -14.69
CA VAL A 98 -3.28 -2.83 -13.31
C VAL A 98 -2.51 -1.58 -12.88
N ARG A 99 -2.09 -0.74 -13.84
CA ARG A 99 -1.39 0.53 -13.60
C ARG A 99 -2.33 1.70 -13.32
N ASP A 100 -3.63 1.54 -13.57
CA ASP A 100 -4.62 2.58 -13.29
C ASP A 100 -4.87 2.67 -11.79
N ARG A 101 -4.27 3.64 -11.08
CA ARG A 101 -4.36 3.68 -9.61
C ARG A 101 -5.80 3.86 -9.12
N VAL A 102 -6.26 2.98 -8.23
CA VAL A 102 -7.55 3.09 -7.54
C VAL A 102 -7.34 3.04 -6.04
N TYR A 103 -7.82 4.06 -5.33
CA TYR A 103 -7.80 4.08 -3.87
C TYR A 103 -8.90 3.17 -3.33
N ARG A 104 -8.51 2.12 -2.60
CA ARG A 104 -9.42 1.13 -1.99
C ARG A 104 -9.61 1.30 -0.48
N GLY A 105 -9.00 2.34 0.09
CA GLY A 105 -9.09 2.61 1.51
C GLY A 105 -10.48 3.10 1.94
N PHE A 106 -10.77 2.89 3.22
CA PHE A 106 -12.01 3.36 3.83
C PHE A 106 -11.91 4.82 4.24
N CYS A 107 -13.04 5.52 4.24
CA CYS A 107 -13.10 6.90 4.64
C CYS A 107 -12.68 7.07 6.11
N ARG A 108 -11.69 7.93 6.33
CA ARG A 108 -11.24 8.41 7.63
C ARG A 108 -11.34 9.93 7.66
N THR A 109 -11.10 10.54 8.82
CA THR A 109 -11.15 12.01 8.92
C THR A 109 -10.09 12.65 8.02
N GLU A 110 -10.42 13.75 7.36
CA GLU A 110 -9.48 14.45 6.46
C GLU A 110 -8.20 14.87 7.20
N HIS A 111 -8.29 15.14 8.50
CA HIS A 111 -7.13 15.40 9.37
C HIS A 111 -6.15 14.21 9.40
N LEU A 112 -6.63 12.99 9.64
CA LEU A 112 -5.78 11.80 9.68
C LEU A 112 -5.20 11.46 8.30
N VAL A 113 -6.00 11.62 7.24
CA VAL A 113 -5.55 11.35 5.86
C VAL A 113 -4.46 12.35 5.46
N ASN A 114 -4.61 13.64 5.82
CA ASN A 114 -3.55 14.63 5.60
C ASN A 114 -2.32 14.41 6.48
N TYR A 115 -2.47 13.94 7.72
CA TYR A 115 -1.34 13.57 8.56
C TYR A 115 -0.48 12.49 7.88
N VAL A 116 -1.09 11.43 7.35
CA VAL A 116 -0.35 10.39 6.61
C VAL A 116 0.22 10.91 5.29
N ARG A 117 -0.52 11.76 4.56
CA ARG A 117 -0.02 12.45 3.36
C ARG A 117 1.31 13.16 3.64
N GLN A 118 1.40 13.95 4.72
CA GLN A 118 2.64 14.66 5.06
C GLN A 118 3.78 13.70 5.37
N ARG A 119 3.52 12.60 6.11
CA ARG A 119 4.55 11.58 6.38
C ARG A 119 5.11 10.95 5.10
N TYR A 120 4.27 10.68 4.10
CA TYR A 120 4.76 10.18 2.82
C TYR A 120 5.60 11.24 2.10
N LEU A 121 5.16 12.50 2.07
CA LEU A 121 5.90 13.60 1.45
C LEU A 121 7.28 13.80 2.11
N GLU A 122 7.36 13.73 3.45
CA GLU A 122 8.63 13.77 4.20
C GLU A 122 9.57 12.59 3.86
N LYS A 123 9.01 11.46 3.42
CA LYS A 123 9.73 10.23 3.09
C LYS A 123 9.99 10.06 1.59
N GLU A 124 9.65 11.04 0.76
CA GLU A 124 9.76 10.92 -0.70
C GLU A 124 11.18 10.59 -1.15
N ASP A 125 12.18 11.28 -0.60
CA ASP A 125 13.58 11.07 -0.96
C ASP A 125 14.09 9.71 -0.49
N GLU A 126 13.65 9.24 0.69
CA GLU A 126 13.97 7.89 1.20
C GLU A 126 13.37 6.81 0.30
N VAL A 127 12.10 6.96 -0.14
CA VAL A 127 11.47 6.02 -1.08
C VAL A 127 12.20 5.99 -2.42
N LYS A 128 12.60 7.15 -2.95
CA LYS A 128 13.39 7.22 -4.18
C LYS A 128 14.79 6.62 -4.01
N ALA A 129 15.40 6.79 -2.84
CA ALA A 129 16.70 6.18 -2.54
C ALA A 129 16.63 4.66 -2.60
N VAL A 130 15.58 4.03 -2.03
CA VAL A 130 15.39 2.57 -2.12
C VAL A 130 15.42 2.07 -3.58
N ILE A 131 14.76 2.77 -4.50
CA ILE A 131 14.76 2.42 -5.93
C ILE A 131 16.18 2.51 -6.51
N ASN A 132 16.91 3.57 -6.16
CA ASN A 132 18.26 3.83 -6.68
C ASN A 132 19.29 2.82 -6.13
N ASP A 133 19.18 2.47 -4.85
CA ASP A 133 20.07 1.51 -4.18
C ASP A 133 19.94 0.10 -4.79
N HIS A 134 18.77 -0.20 -5.38
CA HIS A 134 18.47 -1.46 -6.04
C HIS A 134 18.54 -1.37 -7.57
N ALA A 135 19.06 -0.27 -8.13
CA ALA A 135 19.09 -0.01 -9.57
C ALA A 135 19.77 -1.13 -10.37
N SER A 136 20.78 -1.80 -9.80
CA SER A 136 21.52 -2.89 -10.45
C SER A 136 20.68 -4.11 -10.81
N TYR A 137 19.49 -4.26 -10.22
CA TYR A 137 18.56 -5.36 -10.53
C TYR A 137 17.70 -5.10 -11.76
N PHE A 138 17.76 -3.90 -12.34
CA PHE A 138 16.86 -3.46 -13.40
C PHE A 138 17.64 -2.97 -14.62
N SER A 139 17.06 -3.14 -15.81
CA SER A 139 17.50 -2.39 -16.99
C SER A 139 17.20 -0.90 -16.82
N GLU A 140 17.90 -0.03 -17.55
CA GLU A 140 17.65 1.43 -17.53
C GLU A 140 16.18 1.77 -17.83
N LYS A 141 15.56 1.04 -18.76
CA LYS A 141 14.14 1.21 -19.12
C LYS A 141 13.22 0.86 -17.95
N GLN A 142 13.45 -0.27 -17.28
CA GLN A 142 12.65 -0.67 -16.12
C GLN A 142 12.83 0.32 -14.97
N LEU A 143 14.06 0.77 -14.73
CA LEU A 143 14.36 1.73 -13.67
C LEU A 143 13.69 3.09 -13.94
N ALA A 144 13.70 3.56 -15.19
CA ALA A 144 13.01 4.77 -15.59
C ALA A 144 11.48 4.65 -15.40
N ASP A 145 10.90 3.50 -15.75
CA ASP A 145 9.48 3.22 -15.54
C ASP A 145 9.12 3.23 -14.04
N ILE A 146 9.87 2.51 -13.21
CA ILE A 146 9.68 2.46 -11.75
C ILE A 146 9.76 3.87 -11.14
N ARG A 147 10.79 4.66 -11.50
CA ARG A 147 10.95 6.03 -11.02
C ARG A 147 9.80 6.93 -11.44
N SER A 148 9.35 6.83 -12.70
CA SER A 148 8.20 7.60 -13.20
C SER A 148 6.94 7.22 -12.44
N PHE A 149 6.65 5.91 -12.33
CA PHE A 149 5.44 5.41 -11.71
C PHE A 149 5.33 5.80 -10.23
N VAL A 150 6.41 5.66 -9.46
CA VAL A 150 6.45 6.11 -8.07
C VAL A 150 6.44 7.64 -7.97
N GLY A 151 7.08 8.35 -8.90
CA GLY A 151 7.04 9.81 -8.96
C GLY A 151 5.64 10.39 -9.20
N GLU A 152 4.81 9.72 -10.01
CA GLU A 152 3.40 10.09 -10.24
C GLU A 152 2.57 10.01 -8.95
N PHE A 153 2.84 9.03 -8.09
CA PHE A 153 2.22 8.97 -6.76
C PHE A 153 2.53 10.22 -5.94
N PHE A 154 3.79 10.63 -5.85
CA PHE A 154 4.17 11.86 -5.14
C PHE A 154 3.63 13.13 -5.80
N THR A 155 3.49 13.13 -7.12
CA THR A 155 2.84 14.23 -7.85
C THR A 155 1.38 14.39 -7.45
N THR A 156 0.65 13.27 -7.33
CA THR A 156 -0.72 13.25 -6.79
C THR A 156 -0.74 13.75 -5.34
N LEU A 157 0.19 13.31 -4.49
CA LEU A 157 0.27 13.77 -3.10
C LEU A 157 0.61 15.26 -2.98
N LYS A 158 1.36 15.86 -3.91
CA LYS A 158 1.71 17.29 -3.85
C LYS A 158 0.61 18.21 -4.36
N ASN A 159 -0.28 17.69 -5.20
CA ASN A 159 -1.37 18.47 -5.78
C ASN A 159 -2.66 18.30 -4.96
N ASP A 160 -3.11 19.35 -4.27
CA ASP A 160 -4.31 19.28 -3.41
C ASP A 160 -5.57 18.79 -4.13
N ARG A 161 -5.77 19.19 -5.39
CA ARG A 161 -6.95 18.77 -6.16
C ARG A 161 -6.88 17.27 -6.45
N LEU A 162 -5.77 16.79 -7.00
CA LEU A 162 -5.57 15.37 -7.31
C LEU A 162 -5.61 14.51 -6.04
N PHE A 163 -5.00 14.99 -4.96
CA PHE A 163 -5.03 14.32 -3.66
C PHE A 163 -6.47 14.15 -3.15
N LYS A 164 -7.27 15.22 -3.14
CA LYS A 164 -8.66 15.13 -2.68
C LYS A 164 -9.50 14.22 -3.58
N GLU A 165 -9.32 14.31 -4.89
CA GLU A 165 -9.98 13.43 -5.86
C GLU A 165 -9.65 11.95 -5.62
N ALA A 166 -8.39 11.63 -5.34
CA ALA A 166 -7.94 10.26 -5.15
C ALA A 166 -8.31 9.70 -3.76
N PHE A 167 -8.05 10.42 -2.68
CA PHE A 167 -8.05 9.87 -1.32
C PHE A 167 -9.24 10.28 -0.46
N ILE A 168 -9.87 11.43 -0.76
CA ILE A 168 -10.94 11.98 0.09
C ILE A 168 -12.33 11.74 -0.54
N TYR A 169 -12.49 12.02 -1.83
CA TYR A 169 -13.81 11.95 -2.46
C TYR A 169 -14.20 10.53 -2.91
N ARG A 170 -13.21 9.67 -3.15
CA ARG A 170 -13.40 8.30 -3.66
C ARG A 170 -13.13 7.21 -2.60
N CYS A 171 -12.93 7.59 -1.34
CA CYS A 171 -12.80 6.61 -0.26
C CYS A 171 -14.08 5.78 -0.09
N ARG A 172 -13.93 4.55 0.40
CA ARG A 172 -15.06 3.64 0.63
C ARG A 172 -15.77 3.97 1.93
N LYS A 173 -17.10 4.11 1.88
CA LYS A 173 -17.93 4.40 3.06
C LYS A 173 -18.40 3.14 3.78
N ASN A 174 -18.56 2.04 3.04
CA ASN A 174 -19.08 0.74 3.49
C ASN A 174 -18.23 -0.40 2.92
#